data_AF-A0A7C7ZTU1-F1
#
_entry.id   AF-A0A7C7ZTU1-F1
#
_cell.length_a   1.000
_cell.length_b   1.000
_cell.length_c   1.000
_cell.angle_alpha   90.00
_cell.angle_beta   90.00
_cell.angle_gamma   90.00
#
_symmetry.space_group_name_H-M   'P 1'
#
loop_
_entity.id
_entity.type
_entity.pdbx_description
1 polymer ?
#
loop_
_entity_poly.entity_id
_entity_poly.type
_entity_poly.pdbx_seq_one_letter_code
_entity_poly.pdbx_strand_id
1 'polypeptide(L)'
;WGFNPVVMPWPDVPIALKQGVITGLDHTPMVCYITKKFEVAKYFTRINYAQGLFIWIFNKAWFNTLPTTLQKIFVDVVHDVCANIRKETVVQEAWAIDEAKAKAGVTFFDLSEEEHNILKKEGNSVYKDFAADINKLYPTDTYKPKDFLKEVQDYLGYKP
;
A
#
# COMPACT_ATOMS: atom_id res chain seq x y z
N TRP A 1 1.35 -10.55 -15.04
CA TRP A 1 -0.12 -10.59 -14.84
C TRP A 1 -0.94 -10.07 -16.03
N GLY A 2 -0.36 -9.43 -17.06
CA GLY A 2 -1.09 -9.11 -18.30
C GLY A 2 -2.01 -7.88 -18.25
N PHE A 3 -1.98 -7.10 -17.18
CA PHE A 3 -2.68 -5.82 -17.10
C PHE A 3 -2.01 -4.75 -17.95
N ASN A 4 -2.80 -3.79 -18.44
CA ASN A 4 -2.31 -2.56 -19.07
C ASN A 4 -2.49 -1.38 -18.08
N PRO A 5 -1.49 -1.08 -17.23
CA PRO A 5 -1.64 -0.06 -16.19
C PRO A 5 -1.75 1.34 -16.79
N VAL A 6 -2.65 2.15 -16.25
CA VAL A 6 -2.84 3.56 -16.63
C VAL A 6 -2.58 4.42 -15.41
N VAL A 7 -1.68 5.40 -15.56
CA VAL A 7 -1.42 6.41 -14.52
C VAL A 7 -2.44 7.53 -14.67
N MET A 8 -3.19 7.82 -13.60
CA MET A 8 -4.13 8.94 -13.58
C MET A 8 -4.25 9.56 -12.17
N PRO A 9 -4.65 10.83 -12.07
CA PRO A 9 -4.97 11.45 -10.79
C PRO A 9 -6.09 10.72 -10.04
N TRP A 10 -5.94 10.55 -8.73
CA TRP A 10 -6.96 9.89 -7.89
C TRP A 10 -8.37 10.48 -8.00
N PRO A 11 -8.56 11.81 -8.14
CA PRO A 11 -9.89 12.40 -8.36
C PRO A 11 -10.58 11.95 -9.65
N ASP A 12 -9.83 11.52 -10.67
CA ASP A 12 -10.36 11.12 -11.99
C ASP A 12 -10.81 9.64 -12.02
N VAL A 13 -10.32 8.82 -11.09
CA VAL A 13 -10.62 7.37 -11.03
C VAL A 13 -12.13 7.07 -11.01
N PRO A 14 -13.00 7.76 -10.22
CA PRO A 14 -14.43 7.47 -10.21
C PRO A 14 -15.10 7.69 -11.58
N ILE A 15 -14.75 8.77 -12.27
CA ILE A 15 -15.36 9.06 -13.58
C ILE A 15 -14.79 8.12 -14.66
N ALA A 16 -13.49 7.81 -14.59
CA ALA A 16 -12.84 6.86 -15.48
C ALA A 16 -13.44 5.44 -15.37
N LEU A 17 -13.75 4.98 -14.16
CA LEU A 17 -14.49 3.73 -13.93
C LEU A 17 -15.91 3.81 -14.50
N LYS A 18 -16.66 4.88 -14.22
CA LYS A 18 -18.04 5.05 -14.70
C LYS A 18 -18.14 5.09 -16.22
N GLN A 19 -17.14 5.67 -16.89
CA GLN A 19 -17.09 5.79 -18.35
C GLN A 19 -16.42 4.58 -19.04
N GLY A 20 -15.87 3.64 -18.28
CA GLY A 20 -15.18 2.47 -18.83
C GLY A 20 -13.81 2.77 -19.44
N VAL A 21 -13.19 3.91 -19.11
CA VAL A 21 -11.80 4.24 -19.49
C VAL A 21 -10.83 3.28 -18.80
N ILE A 22 -11.14 2.91 -17.55
CA ILE A 22 -10.51 1.80 -16.83
C ILE A 22 -11.60 0.81 -16.41
N THR A 23 -11.24 -0.47 -16.37
CA THR A 23 -12.14 -1.57 -15.99
C THR A 23 -11.98 -2.00 -14.53
N GLY A 24 -10.95 -1.49 -13.85
CA GLY A 24 -10.64 -1.81 -12.47
C GLY A 24 -9.55 -0.92 -11.92
N LEU A 25 -9.31 -1.08 -10.63
CA LEU A 25 -8.23 -0.46 -9.87
C LEU A 25 -7.80 -1.43 -8.77
N ASP A 26 -6.61 -1.25 -8.22
CA ASP A 26 -6.19 -1.91 -7.01
C ASP A 26 -6.16 -0.90 -5.85
N HIS A 27 -6.80 -1.25 -4.74
CA HIS A 27 -6.65 -0.55 -3.46
C HIS A 27 -7.23 -1.42 -2.33
N THR A 28 -6.93 -1.08 -1.08
CA THR A 28 -7.55 -1.69 0.10
C THR A 28 -9.09 -1.61 0.09
N PRO A 29 -9.80 -2.62 0.64
CA PRO A 29 -11.26 -2.61 0.72
C PRO A 29 -11.82 -1.35 1.40
N MET A 30 -11.15 -0.89 2.47
CA MET A 30 -11.54 0.31 3.21
C MET A 30 -11.64 1.52 2.29
N VAL A 31 -10.57 1.84 1.56
CA VAL A 31 -10.54 3.01 0.66
C VAL A 31 -11.53 2.88 -0.48
N CYS A 32 -11.64 1.69 -1.08
CA CYS A 32 -12.62 1.43 -2.13
C CYS A 32 -14.05 1.67 -1.64
N TYR A 33 -14.37 1.28 -0.41
CA TYR A 33 -15.69 1.51 0.19
C TYR A 33 -15.94 2.99 0.50
N ILE A 34 -15.09 3.63 1.32
CA ILE A 34 -15.34 5.03 1.77
C ILE A 34 -15.30 6.04 0.62
N THR A 35 -14.57 5.72 -0.45
CA THR A 35 -14.48 6.59 -1.63
C THR A 35 -15.42 6.14 -2.76
N LYS A 36 -16.36 5.23 -2.47
CA LYS A 36 -17.48 4.82 -3.33
C LYS A 36 -17.09 4.13 -4.65
N LYS A 37 -15.91 3.51 -4.72
CA LYS A 37 -15.44 2.77 -5.92
C LYS A 37 -16.30 1.55 -6.16
N PHE A 38 -16.78 0.94 -5.07
CA PHE A 38 -17.72 -0.16 -5.09
C PHE A 38 -19.12 0.18 -5.61
N GLU A 39 -19.45 1.43 -5.92
CA GLU A 39 -20.66 1.73 -6.72
C GLU A 39 -20.55 1.19 -8.15
N VAL A 40 -19.32 1.09 -8.69
CA VAL A 40 -19.04 0.66 -10.06
C VAL A 40 -18.28 -0.67 -10.09
N ALA A 41 -17.20 -0.80 -9.32
CA ALA A 41 -16.36 -2.00 -9.29
C ALA A 41 -16.96 -3.03 -8.31
N LYS A 42 -17.70 -4.02 -8.83
CA LYS A 42 -18.46 -4.99 -8.00
C LYS A 42 -17.73 -6.29 -7.65
N TYR A 43 -16.52 -6.47 -8.15
CA TYR A 43 -15.72 -7.69 -7.97
C TYR A 43 -14.37 -7.31 -7.36
N PHE A 44 -14.06 -7.87 -6.20
CA PHE A 44 -12.81 -7.63 -5.48
C PHE A 44 -12.07 -8.94 -5.30
N THR A 45 -10.88 -9.06 -5.89
CA THR A 45 -10.00 -10.22 -5.67
C THR A 45 -8.91 -9.85 -4.68
N ARG A 46 -8.83 -10.58 -3.56
CA ARG A 46 -7.81 -10.37 -2.53
C ARG A 46 -6.48 -10.99 -2.97
N ILE A 47 -5.67 -10.18 -3.63
CA ILE A 47 -4.34 -10.60 -4.12
C ILE A 47 -3.25 -10.45 -3.04
N ASN A 48 -3.39 -9.50 -2.12
CA ASN A 48 -2.46 -9.23 -1.00
C ASN A 48 -0.98 -9.08 -1.44
N TYR A 49 -0.73 -8.47 -2.60
CA TYR A 49 0.63 -8.35 -3.15
C TYR A 49 1.46 -7.18 -2.59
N ALA A 50 0.80 -6.21 -1.95
CA ALA A 50 1.45 -5.03 -1.41
C ALA A 50 0.79 -4.61 -0.10
N GLN A 51 1.58 -3.99 0.77
CA GLN A 51 1.10 -3.33 1.97
C GLN A 51 1.13 -1.83 1.75
N GLY A 52 -0.04 -1.18 1.84
CA GLY A 52 -0.13 0.28 1.81
C GLY A 52 0.54 0.88 3.04
N LEU A 53 1.54 1.74 2.83
CA LEU A 53 2.23 2.45 3.90
C LEU A 53 1.80 3.91 3.91
N PHE A 54 1.36 4.40 5.06
CA PHE A 54 1.24 5.84 5.32
C PHE A 54 2.45 6.27 6.15
N ILE A 55 3.30 7.10 5.56
CA ILE A 55 4.54 7.57 6.19
C ILE A 55 4.31 8.99 6.68
N TRP A 56 4.48 9.20 7.97
CA TRP A 56 4.49 10.53 8.56
C TRP A 56 5.82 11.22 8.24
N ILE A 57 5.76 12.32 7.50
CA ILE A 57 6.93 13.14 7.15
C ILE A 57 6.75 14.52 7.74
N PHE A 58 7.77 15.00 8.44
CA PHE A 58 7.78 16.32 9.08
C PHE A 58 8.98 17.13 8.63
N ASN A 59 8.83 18.46 8.61
CA ASN A 59 9.93 19.36 8.31
C ASN A 59 10.96 19.31 9.46
N LYS A 60 12.19 18.90 9.14
CA LYS A 60 13.27 18.76 10.12
C LYS A 60 13.68 20.09 10.75
N ALA A 61 13.65 21.20 9.99
CA ALA A 61 14.01 22.51 10.52
C ALA A 61 13.01 22.97 11.59
N TRP A 62 11.71 22.83 11.33
CA TRP A 62 10.66 23.07 12.32
C TRP A 62 10.81 22.18 13.54
N PHE A 63 11.00 20.87 13.36
CA PHE A 63 11.16 19.95 14.49
C PHE A 63 12.33 20.36 15.39
N ASN A 64 13.44 20.79 14.79
CA ASN A 64 14.61 21.28 15.53
C ASN A 64 14.38 22.61 16.27
N THR A 65 13.33 23.38 15.95
CA THR A 65 12.95 24.58 16.74
C THR A 65 12.26 24.25 18.06
N LEU A 66 11.75 23.02 18.21
CA LEU A 66 11.09 22.59 19.42
C LEU A 66 12.12 22.35 20.54
N PRO A 67 11.80 22.68 21.81
CA PRO A 67 12.60 22.24 22.95
C PRO A 67 12.79 20.72 22.96
N THR A 68 13.94 20.24 23.43
CA THR A 68 14.29 18.80 23.44
C THR A 68 13.20 17.92 24.08
N THR A 69 12.57 18.40 25.16
CA THR A 69 11.46 17.70 25.81
C THR A 69 10.25 17.54 24.88
N LEU A 70 9.92 18.58 24.10
CA LEU A 70 8.80 18.51 23.15
C LEU A 70 9.17 17.66 21.92
N GLN A 71 10.41 17.68 21.46
CA GLN A 71 10.89 16.76 20.41
C GLN A 71 10.67 15.31 20.82
N LYS A 72 11.05 14.95 22.05
CA LYS A 72 10.85 13.60 22.58
C LYS A 72 9.37 13.24 22.66
N ILE A 73 8.55 14.09 23.27
CA ILE A 73 7.10 13.86 23.40
C ILE A 73 6.47 13.68 22.03
N PHE A 74 6.83 14.52 21.06
CA PHE A 74 6.30 14.43 19.71
C PHE A 74 6.60 13.09 19.05
N VAL A 75 7.87 12.63 19.11
CA VAL A 75 8.27 11.33 18.54
C VAL A 75 7.55 10.18 19.24
N ASP A 76 7.51 10.18 20.58
CA ASP A 76 6.81 9.15 21.36
C ASP A 76 5.32 9.08 20.97
N VAL A 77 4.64 10.22 20.88
CA VAL A 77 3.22 10.29 20.51
C VAL A 77 2.98 9.80 19.09
N VAL A 78 3.84 10.16 18.12
CA VAL A 78 3.74 9.64 16.75
C VAL A 78 3.87 8.12 16.74
N HIS A 79 4.79 7.55 17.53
CA HIS A 79 4.92 6.10 17.66
C HIS A 79 3.65 5.45 18.23
N ASP A 80 3.09 6.00 19.30
CA ASP A 80 1.88 5.49 19.94
C ASP A 80 0.66 5.56 19.00
N VAL A 81 0.48 6.70 18.33
CA VAL A 81 -0.61 6.90 17.35
C VAL A 81 -0.47 5.91 16.20
N CYS A 82 0.74 5.71 15.66
CA CYS A 82 0.96 4.73 14.60
C CYS A 82 0.66 3.30 15.06
N ALA A 83 1.01 2.95 16.30
CA ALA A 83 0.69 1.63 16.85
C ALA A 83 -0.81 1.43 17.03
N ASN A 84 -1.54 2.46 17.47
CA ASN A 84 -2.98 2.41 17.65
C ASN A 84 -3.72 2.34 16.31
N ILE A 85 -3.37 3.21 15.35
CA ILE A 85 -4.00 3.21 14.02
C ILE A 85 -3.81 1.87 13.30
N ARG A 86 -2.66 1.20 13.46
CA ARG A 86 -2.48 -0.16 12.90
C ARG A 86 -3.50 -1.17 13.44
N LYS A 87 -3.86 -1.08 14.72
CA LYS A 87 -4.90 -1.94 15.32
C LYS A 87 -6.29 -1.55 14.80
N GLU A 88 -6.58 -0.26 14.75
CA GLU A 88 -7.86 0.26 14.24
C GLU A 88 -8.09 -0.09 12.78
N THR A 89 -7.04 -0.09 11.96
CA THR A 89 -7.11 -0.39 10.52
C THR A 89 -7.66 -1.80 10.28
N VAL A 90 -7.31 -2.79 11.12
CA VAL A 90 -7.85 -4.14 11.01
C VAL A 90 -9.37 -4.16 11.22
N VAL A 91 -9.84 -3.42 12.23
CA VAL A 91 -11.28 -3.31 12.53
C VAL A 91 -12.01 -2.57 11.41
N GLN A 92 -11.43 -1.47 10.91
CA GLN A 92 -12.01 -0.67 9.83
C GLN A 92 -12.08 -1.44 8.51
N GLU A 93 -11.06 -2.24 8.19
CA GLU A 93 -11.07 -3.05 6.98
C GLU A 93 -12.16 -4.14 7.04
N ALA A 94 -12.29 -4.83 8.18
CA ALA A 94 -13.35 -5.81 8.39
C ALA A 94 -14.74 -5.16 8.22
N TRP A 95 -14.96 -4.02 8.88
CA TRP A 95 -16.19 -3.23 8.73
C TRP A 95 -16.47 -2.86 7.26
N ALA A 96 -15.46 -2.36 6.54
CA ALA A 96 -15.63 -1.95 5.15
C ALA A 96 -15.96 -3.12 4.22
N ILE A 97 -15.41 -4.31 4.46
CA ILE A 97 -15.75 -5.53 3.72
C ILE A 97 -17.21 -5.91 3.94
N ASP A 98 -17.67 -5.94 5.20
CA ASP A 98 -19.04 -6.32 5.54
C ASP A 98 -20.05 -5.33 4.95
N GLU A 99 -19.75 -4.05 5.03
CA GLU A 99 -20.57 -2.99 4.45
C GLU A 99 -20.56 -3.01 2.92
N ALA A 100 -19.41 -3.27 2.31
CA ALA A 100 -19.31 -3.41 0.85
C ALA A 100 -20.16 -4.58 0.34
N LYS A 101 -20.19 -5.71 1.06
CA LYS A 101 -21.08 -6.84 0.75
C LYS A 101 -22.54 -6.45 0.93
N ALA A 102 -22.90 -5.91 2.10
CA ALA A 102 -24.29 -5.68 2.49
C ALA A 102 -24.95 -4.52 1.72
N LYS A 103 -24.22 -3.44 1.45
CA LYS A 103 -24.78 -2.19 0.91
C LYS A 103 -24.38 -1.92 -0.53
N ALA A 104 -23.18 -2.33 -0.94
CA ALA A 104 -22.69 -2.13 -2.30
C ALA A 104 -22.80 -3.39 -3.19
N GLY A 105 -23.12 -4.56 -2.62
CA GLY A 105 -23.27 -5.81 -3.37
C GLY A 105 -21.96 -6.31 -3.98
N VAL A 106 -20.83 -6.07 -3.32
CA VAL A 106 -19.51 -6.48 -3.80
C VAL A 106 -19.29 -7.96 -3.55
N THR A 107 -18.81 -8.68 -4.58
CA THR A 107 -18.34 -10.06 -4.45
C THR A 107 -16.85 -10.05 -4.17
N PHE A 108 -16.46 -10.68 -3.06
CA PHE A 108 -15.06 -10.86 -2.68
C PHE A 108 -14.58 -12.26 -3.07
N PHE A 109 -13.41 -12.34 -3.69
CA PHE A 109 -12.72 -13.58 -4.05
C PHE A 109 -11.40 -13.67 -3.30
N ASP A 110 -11.12 -14.84 -2.77
CA ASP A 110 -9.81 -15.21 -2.26
C ASP A 110 -9.15 -16.15 -3.27
N LEU A 111 -7.84 -16.02 -3.48
CA LEU A 111 -7.08 -16.88 -4.38
C LEU A 111 -6.65 -18.15 -3.65
N SER A 112 -6.51 -19.24 -4.40
CA SER A 112 -5.86 -20.45 -3.89
C SER A 112 -4.36 -20.20 -3.65
N GLU A 113 -3.71 -21.09 -2.91
CA GLU A 113 -2.25 -21.02 -2.73
C GLU A 113 -1.51 -21.14 -4.07
N GLU A 114 -1.98 -22.01 -4.97
CA GLU A 114 -1.43 -22.18 -6.30
C GLU A 114 -1.54 -20.89 -7.14
N GLU A 115 -2.70 -20.24 -7.12
CA GLU A 115 -2.92 -18.97 -7.82
C GLU A 115 -2.03 -17.86 -7.24
N HIS A 116 -1.94 -17.75 -5.91
CA HIS A 116 -1.02 -16.83 -5.25
C HIS A 116 0.43 -17.08 -5.66
N ASN A 117 0.87 -18.33 -5.73
CA ASN A 117 2.23 -18.69 -6.14
C ASN A 117 2.53 -18.34 -7.60
N ILE A 118 1.55 -18.49 -8.50
CA ILE A 118 1.67 -18.01 -9.90
C ILE A 118 1.92 -16.50 -9.91
N LEU A 119 1.09 -15.73 -9.22
CA LEU A 119 1.21 -14.27 -9.19
C LEU A 119 2.53 -13.82 -8.56
N LYS A 120 2.96 -14.47 -7.48
CA LYS A 120 4.24 -14.18 -6.81
C LYS A 120 5.44 -14.42 -7.72
N LYS A 121 5.46 -15.56 -8.42
CA LYS A 121 6.51 -15.92 -9.36
C LYS A 121 6.58 -14.94 -10.53
N GLU A 122 5.44 -14.57 -11.11
CA GLU A 122 5.37 -13.57 -12.18
C GLU A 122 5.82 -12.19 -11.69
N GLY A 123 5.34 -11.77 -10.52
CA GLY A 123 5.66 -10.48 -9.92
C GLY A 123 7.13 -10.31 -9.54
N ASN A 124 7.84 -11.41 -9.27
CA ASN A 124 9.26 -11.36 -8.93
C ASN A 124 10.15 -10.75 -10.04
N SER A 125 9.69 -10.74 -11.29
CA SER A 125 10.38 -10.03 -12.38
C SER A 125 10.56 -8.54 -12.07
N VAL A 126 9.56 -7.90 -11.45
CA VAL A 126 9.57 -6.47 -11.12
C VAL A 126 10.71 -6.12 -10.16
N TYR A 127 11.00 -6.97 -9.17
CA TYR A 127 12.14 -6.74 -8.27
C TYR A 127 13.47 -6.72 -9.02
N LYS A 128 13.62 -7.53 -10.07
CA LYS A 128 14.83 -7.55 -10.90
C LYS A 128 14.93 -6.30 -11.76
N ASP A 129 13.82 -5.91 -12.38
CA ASP A 129 13.75 -4.74 -13.26
C ASP A 129 14.09 -3.45 -12.51
N PHE A 130 13.62 -3.32 -11.26
CA PHE A 130 13.85 -2.15 -10.42
C PHE A 130 15.08 -2.26 -9.50
N ALA A 131 15.82 -3.39 -9.52
CA ALA A 131 16.94 -3.60 -8.60
C ALA A 131 18.00 -2.51 -8.70
N ALA A 132 18.32 -2.07 -9.92
CA ALA A 132 19.29 -0.99 -10.14
C ALA A 132 18.84 0.35 -9.55
N ASP A 133 17.55 0.69 -9.67
CA ASP A 133 17.00 1.93 -9.13
C ASP A 133 16.91 1.87 -7.60
N ILE A 134 16.48 0.74 -7.04
CA ILE A 134 16.37 0.52 -5.59
C ILE A 134 17.74 0.54 -4.91
N ASN A 135 18.75 -0.06 -5.54
CA ASN A 135 20.11 -0.13 -4.99
C ASN A 135 20.98 1.08 -5.33
N LYS A 136 20.43 2.08 -6.02
CA LYS A 136 21.18 3.28 -6.39
C LYS A 136 21.54 4.10 -5.16
N LEU A 137 22.84 4.38 -5.01
CA LEU A 137 23.38 5.22 -3.95
C LEU A 137 23.67 6.63 -4.45
N TYR A 138 23.44 7.61 -3.59
CA TYR A 138 23.74 9.02 -3.80
C TYR A 138 24.88 9.49 -2.89
N PRO A 139 25.64 10.54 -3.27
CA PRO A 139 26.76 11.02 -2.46
C PRO A 139 26.37 11.42 -1.03
N THR A 140 25.15 11.92 -0.84
CA THR A 140 24.59 12.39 0.43
C THR A 140 24.09 11.27 1.33
N ASP A 141 24.04 10.03 0.85
CA ASP A 141 23.50 8.92 1.62
C ASP A 141 24.44 8.56 2.77
N THR A 142 23.89 8.48 3.97
CA THR A 142 24.61 8.03 5.18
C THR A 142 24.59 6.52 5.34
N TYR A 143 23.63 5.85 4.71
CA TYR A 143 23.50 4.39 4.67
C TYR A 143 23.78 3.90 3.24
N LYS A 144 24.79 3.03 3.09
CA LYS A 144 25.29 2.57 1.78
C LYS A 144 25.38 1.04 1.73
N PRO A 145 24.23 0.35 1.76
CA PRO A 145 24.20 -1.11 1.70
C PRO A 145 24.75 -1.60 0.35
N LYS A 146 25.29 -2.82 0.35
CA LYS A 146 25.75 -3.46 -0.89
C LYS A 146 24.58 -3.80 -1.80
N ASP A 147 23.45 -4.20 -1.20
CA ASP A 147 22.21 -4.57 -1.87
C ASP A 147 21.03 -4.32 -0.93
N PHE A 148 20.47 -3.11 -1.01
CA PHE A 148 19.35 -2.70 -0.18
C PHE A 148 18.11 -3.55 -0.43
N LEU A 149 17.83 -3.88 -1.70
CA LEU A 149 16.71 -4.73 -2.07
C LEU A 149 16.80 -6.08 -1.36
N LYS A 150 17.99 -6.71 -1.36
CA LYS A 150 18.19 -8.01 -0.69
C LYS A 150 18.00 -7.91 0.83
N GLU A 151 18.51 -6.85 1.46
CA GLU A 151 18.32 -6.63 2.90
C GLU A 151 16.85 -6.54 3.27
N VAL A 152 16.05 -5.80 2.48
CA VAL A 152 14.60 -5.69 2.69
C VAL A 152 13.91 -7.03 2.46
N GLN A 153 14.29 -7.77 1.41
CA GLN A 153 13.75 -9.10 1.15
C GLN A 153 14.03 -10.07 2.30
N ASP A 154 15.24 -10.05 2.86
CA ASP A 154 15.62 -10.88 4.00
C ASP A 154 14.86 -10.50 5.26
N TYR A 155 14.75 -9.20 5.53
CA TYR A 155 13.99 -8.68 6.66
C TYR A 155 12.51 -9.11 6.60
N LEU A 156 11.90 -9.09 5.41
CA LEU A 156 10.52 -9.51 5.19
C LEU A 156 10.36 -11.02 5.05
N GLY A 157 11.45 -11.80 5.03
CA GLY A 157 11.40 -13.24 4.75
C GLY A 157 10.87 -13.57 3.34
N TYR A 158 11.05 -12.67 2.39
CA TYR A 158 10.56 -12.82 1.02
C TYR A 158 11.28 -13.97 0.30
N LYS A 159 10.49 -14.86 -0.29
CA LYS A 159 10.96 -15.99 -1.12
C LYS A 159 10.22 -15.95 -2.45
N PRO A 160 10.91 -15.76 -3.59
CA PRO A 160 10.27 -15.65 -4.89
C PRO A 160 9.55 -16.93 -5.34
#